data_AF-A0A847NRN4-F1
#
_entry.id   AF-A0A847NRN4-F1
#
_cell.length_a   1.000
_cell.length_b   1.000
_cell.length_c   1.000
_cell.angle_alpha   90.00
_cell.angle_beta   90.00
_cell.angle_gamma   90.00
#
_symmetry.space_group_name_H-M   'P 1'
#
loop_
_entity.id
_entity.type
_entity.pdbx_description
1 polymer ?
#
loop_
_entity_poly.entity_id
_entity_poly.type
_entity_poly.pdbx_seq_one_letter_code
_entity_poly.pdbx_strand_id
1 'polypeptide(L)'
;MNRPLKDILKITVSDMKNNTPYSIQDILERLEKYPQFNKNYKLMAIQKCIINNPQRTNIGELGDLLYFKGNKYDKEITLLYKYDCNLIGIPIYRFDKKSSQKKALLSKQEAKQRQNHFLNSWEPKSLNIIESNNQIAIISSCSLSKIETSAPIKASQLYIGREFNILKRLKLNHNFDHYIISAKYGLISSEELINPYDKTFLDLTLHDIEAISSELKIREHLELIINSGKYKMIFLILGNQYMRTLQLKKPLLSDIPIITFLLDKNSETHQILKGENIYNLKLDTAKMIKRFENYGAIDLKMGIIEQLFKHYDEQELIKNPKIIKDFLNKEKKMNSLFII
;
A
#
# COMPACT_ATOMS: atom_id res chain seq x y z
N MET A 1 26.08 -28.35 10.81
CA MET A 1 25.15 -29.05 9.88
C MET A 1 24.25 -28.02 9.22
N ASN A 2 24.51 -27.64 7.97
CA ASN A 2 23.70 -26.66 7.22
C ASN A 2 22.73 -27.38 6.28
N ARG A 3 21.64 -27.94 6.82
CA ARG A 3 20.52 -28.39 5.97
C ARG A 3 19.45 -27.29 5.94
N PRO A 4 18.83 -27.02 4.77
CA PRO A 4 17.71 -26.10 4.69
C PRO A 4 16.61 -26.48 5.68
N LEU A 5 15.98 -25.47 6.29
CA LEU A 5 14.96 -25.60 7.33
C LEU A 5 13.81 -26.55 6.94
N LYS A 6 13.45 -26.54 5.65
CA LYS A 6 12.44 -27.41 5.05
C LYS A 6 12.82 -28.88 5.11
N ASP A 7 14.11 -29.20 4.99
CA ASP A 7 14.61 -30.57 4.94
C ASP A 7 14.80 -31.16 6.34
N ILE A 8 15.20 -30.33 7.30
CA ILE A 8 15.20 -30.69 8.73
C ILE A 8 13.77 -31.03 9.16
N LEU A 9 12.80 -30.18 8.82
CA LEU A 9 11.39 -30.44 9.09
C LEU A 9 10.90 -31.72 8.41
N LYS A 10 11.24 -31.95 7.13
CA LYS A 10 10.87 -33.20 6.43
C LYS A 10 11.38 -34.47 7.11
N ILE A 11 12.62 -34.47 7.58
CA ILE A 11 13.23 -35.64 8.24
C ILE A 11 12.55 -35.91 9.56
N THR A 12 12.44 -34.89 10.43
CA THR A 12 11.78 -35.00 11.72
C THR A 12 10.33 -35.48 11.57
N VAL A 13 9.67 -35.08 10.48
CA VAL A 13 8.30 -35.47 10.15
C VAL A 13 8.20 -36.89 9.62
N SER A 14 9.18 -37.33 8.82
CA SER A 14 9.27 -38.72 8.36
C SER A 14 9.47 -39.68 9.53
N ASP A 15 10.28 -39.30 10.53
CA ASP A 15 10.48 -40.08 11.76
C ASP A 15 9.21 -40.13 12.63
N MET A 16 8.37 -39.09 12.58
CA MET A 16 7.10 -39.05 13.32
C MET A 16 6.00 -39.93 12.68
N LYS A 17 6.06 -40.20 11.37
CA LYS A 17 5.10 -41.08 10.68
C LYS A 17 5.21 -42.55 11.11
N ASN A 18 6.41 -42.97 11.52
CA ASN A 18 6.69 -44.38 11.78
C ASN A 18 6.37 -44.82 13.22
N ASN A 19 6.04 -43.90 14.14
CA ASN A 19 5.92 -44.15 15.57
C ASN A 19 4.69 -43.43 16.20
N THR A 20 3.48 -43.75 15.77
CA THR A 20 2.23 -43.21 16.38
C THR A 20 1.78 -44.00 17.61
N PRO A 21 1.15 -43.35 18.63
CA PRO A 21 0.66 -41.95 18.66
C PRO A 21 1.49 -40.97 19.52
N TYR A 22 1.52 -39.69 19.13
CA TYR A 22 2.20 -38.59 19.87
C TYR A 22 1.19 -37.60 20.46
N SER A 23 1.49 -37.07 21.65
CA SER A 23 0.73 -36.03 22.35
C SER A 23 1.16 -34.60 21.96
N ILE A 24 0.39 -33.58 22.36
CA ILE A 24 0.78 -32.16 22.22
C ILE A 24 2.11 -31.86 22.92
N GLN A 25 2.37 -32.54 24.04
CA GLN A 25 3.60 -32.40 24.82
C GLN A 25 4.81 -32.90 24.03
N ASP A 26 4.68 -34.02 23.32
CA ASP A 26 5.75 -34.57 22.47
C ASP A 26 6.12 -33.63 21.31
N ILE A 27 5.12 -32.92 20.75
CA ILE A 27 5.32 -31.93 19.69
C ILE A 27 6.02 -30.69 20.24
N LEU A 28 5.62 -30.22 21.42
CA LEU A 28 6.24 -29.08 22.10
C LEU A 28 7.70 -29.34 22.42
N GLU A 29 8.01 -30.49 23.05
CA GLU A 29 9.37 -30.88 23.41
C GLU A 29 10.26 -31.05 22.17
N ARG A 30 9.71 -31.53 21.05
CA ARG A 30 10.46 -31.58 19.78
C ARG A 30 10.67 -30.20 19.16
N LEU A 31 9.69 -29.31 19.21
CA LEU A 31 9.83 -27.94 18.72
C LEU A 31 10.78 -27.11 19.60
N GLU A 32 10.92 -27.43 20.88
CA GLU A 32 11.91 -26.83 21.78
C GLU A 32 13.35 -27.08 21.34
N LYS A 33 13.64 -28.24 20.73
CA LYS A 33 14.96 -28.58 20.17
C LYS A 33 15.38 -27.70 18.98
N TYR A 34 14.49 -26.85 18.48
CA TYR A 34 14.76 -25.91 17.39
C TYR A 34 14.67 -24.47 17.89
N PRO A 35 15.74 -23.93 18.50
CA PRO A 35 15.76 -22.59 19.08
C PRO A 35 15.63 -21.47 18.03
N GLN A 36 15.92 -21.77 16.76
CA GLN A 36 15.73 -20.84 15.65
C GLN A 36 14.27 -20.47 15.39
N PHE A 37 13.32 -21.28 15.89
CA PHE A 37 11.91 -20.91 15.85
C PHE A 37 11.58 -20.03 17.05
N ASN A 38 11.09 -18.83 16.80
CA ASN A 38 10.57 -18.01 17.88
C ASN A 38 9.27 -18.63 18.45
N LYS A 39 8.95 -18.26 19.69
CA LYS A 39 7.79 -18.76 20.45
C LYS A 39 6.47 -18.64 19.68
N ASN A 40 6.28 -17.55 18.93
CA ASN A 40 5.08 -17.30 18.15
C ASN A 40 4.92 -18.28 16.97
N TYR A 41 6.03 -18.64 16.33
CA TYR A 41 6.03 -19.61 15.24
C TYR A 41 5.70 -21.03 15.74
N LYS A 42 6.26 -21.43 16.89
CA LYS A 42 5.95 -22.72 17.55
C LYS A 42 4.47 -22.81 17.92
N LEU A 43 3.92 -21.75 18.53
CA LEU A 43 2.49 -21.65 18.87
C LEU A 43 1.60 -21.72 17.63
N MET A 44 1.95 -21.02 16.56
CA MET A 44 1.19 -21.06 15.30
C MET A 44 1.19 -22.47 14.68
N ALA A 45 2.32 -23.19 14.72
CA ALA A 45 2.41 -24.56 14.20
C ALA A 45 1.49 -25.51 14.98
N ILE A 46 1.49 -25.41 16.32
CA ILE A 46 0.64 -26.23 17.19
C ILE A 46 -0.84 -25.92 16.98
N GLN A 47 -1.21 -24.63 16.93
CA GLN A 47 -2.59 -24.22 16.66
C GLN A 47 -3.09 -24.74 15.31
N LYS A 48 -2.23 -24.77 14.28
CA LYS A 48 -2.58 -25.32 12.97
C LYS A 48 -2.75 -26.84 12.96
N CYS A 49 -1.99 -27.58 13.78
CA CYS A 49 -2.21 -29.02 13.97
C CYS A 49 -3.58 -29.31 14.59
N ILE A 50 -4.09 -28.42 15.46
CA ILE A 50 -5.36 -28.58 16.19
C ILE A 50 -6.58 -28.18 15.32
N ILE A 51 -6.49 -27.08 14.56
CA ILE A 51 -7.63 -26.48 13.85
C ILE A 51 -8.09 -27.28 12.62
N ASN A 52 -7.23 -28.11 12.03
CA ASN A 52 -7.49 -28.76 10.74
C ASN A 52 -8.21 -30.13 10.79
N ASN A 53 -8.72 -30.63 11.93
CA ASN A 53 -9.59 -31.82 11.92
C ASN A 53 -10.45 -32.07 13.19
N PRO A 54 -11.71 -31.62 13.24
CA PRO A 54 -12.53 -31.72 14.46
C PRO A 54 -13.23 -33.08 14.72
N GLN A 55 -13.01 -34.11 13.89
CA GLN A 55 -13.60 -35.47 14.08
C GLN A 55 -12.59 -36.61 13.97
N ARG A 56 -11.28 -36.35 14.03
CA ARG A 56 -10.27 -37.42 13.89
C ARG A 56 -9.77 -37.93 15.23
N THR A 57 -9.66 -39.25 15.34
CA THR A 57 -8.98 -39.96 16.43
C THR A 57 -7.49 -40.22 16.14
N ASN A 58 -6.97 -39.85 14.96
CA ASN A 58 -5.55 -39.93 14.58
C ASN A 58 -5.07 -38.66 13.82
N ILE A 59 -3.81 -38.27 14.04
CA ILE A 59 -3.19 -37.02 13.55
C ILE A 59 -3.06 -37.02 12.01
N GLY A 60 -3.39 -35.90 11.37
CA GLY A 60 -3.26 -35.70 9.92
C GLY A 60 -1.81 -35.49 9.45
N GLU A 61 -1.57 -35.69 8.15
CA GLU A 61 -0.25 -35.49 7.56
C GLU A 61 0.17 -34.01 7.59
N LEU A 62 1.47 -33.78 7.76
CA LEU A 62 2.08 -32.45 7.85
C LEU A 62 1.90 -31.56 6.60
N GLY A 63 1.38 -32.09 5.49
CA GLY A 63 1.00 -31.29 4.32
C GLY A 63 -0.04 -30.21 4.65
N ASP A 64 -0.83 -30.44 5.71
CA ASP A 64 -1.86 -29.53 6.20
C ASP A 64 -1.30 -28.30 6.95
N LEU A 65 0.00 -28.27 7.27
CA LEU A 65 0.68 -27.10 7.87
C LEU A 65 0.96 -25.97 6.85
N LEU A 66 0.83 -26.26 5.55
CA LEU A 66 1.09 -25.31 4.48
C LEU A 66 -0.15 -24.42 4.26
N TYR A 67 -0.15 -23.28 4.96
CA TYR A 67 -1.09 -22.18 4.73
C TYR A 67 -1.08 -21.74 3.27
N PHE A 68 -2.23 -21.85 2.59
CA PHE A 68 -2.47 -21.15 1.33
C PHE A 68 -3.05 -19.76 1.65
N LYS A 69 -2.29 -18.72 1.31
CA LYS A 69 -2.67 -17.31 1.46
C LYS A 69 -4.03 -17.06 0.79
N GLY A 70 -5.07 -16.74 1.58
CA GLY A 70 -6.41 -16.41 1.09
C GLY A 70 -7.58 -17.02 1.86
N ASN A 71 -7.38 -18.02 2.73
CA ASN A 71 -8.46 -18.67 3.45
C ASN A 71 -8.70 -18.02 4.84
N LYS A 72 -9.94 -17.63 5.15
CA LYS A 72 -10.39 -17.22 6.51
C LYS A 72 -11.15 -18.36 7.19
N TYR A 73 -10.94 -18.52 8.49
CA TYR A 73 -11.61 -19.49 9.36
C TYR A 73 -12.75 -18.78 10.11
N ASP A 74 -13.93 -19.41 10.23
CA ASP A 74 -15.04 -18.90 11.03
C ASP A 74 -14.89 -19.32 12.50
N LYS A 75 -15.37 -18.47 13.41
CA LYS A 75 -15.40 -18.71 14.85
C LYS A 75 -16.79 -19.22 15.23
N GLU A 76 -16.99 -20.53 15.25
CA GLU A 76 -18.12 -21.14 15.94
C GLU A 76 -17.67 -21.62 17.32
N ILE A 77 -18.34 -21.17 18.38
CA ILE A 77 -18.11 -21.67 19.73
C ILE A 77 -18.99 -22.91 19.91
N THR A 78 -18.41 -24.11 19.83
CA THR A 78 -19.08 -25.34 20.26
C THR A 78 -18.39 -25.84 21.53
N LEU A 79 -19.10 -25.80 22.67
CA LEU A 79 -18.67 -26.45 23.91
C LEU A 79 -18.72 -27.97 23.71
N LEU A 80 -17.55 -28.61 23.64
CA LEU A 80 -17.44 -30.07 23.64
C LEU A 80 -17.55 -30.57 25.09
N TYR A 81 -18.71 -31.15 25.43
CA TYR A 81 -18.81 -32.05 26.57
C TYR A 81 -18.54 -33.47 26.07
N LYS A 82 -17.59 -34.18 26.72
CA LYS A 82 -17.03 -35.51 26.39
C LYS A 82 -16.10 -35.47 25.18
N TYR A 83 -14.77 -35.58 25.33
CA TYR A 83 -14.05 -36.73 25.86
C TYR A 83 -12.66 -36.27 26.33
N ASP A 84 -12.33 -36.68 27.55
CA ASP A 84 -11.08 -36.55 28.28
C ASP A 84 -10.59 -35.16 28.75
N CYS A 85 -9.94 -35.22 29.91
CA CYS A 85 -9.96 -34.25 31.00
C CYS A 85 -9.00 -33.04 30.85
N ASN A 86 -9.44 -31.89 31.38
CA ASN A 86 -8.67 -30.64 31.67
C ASN A 86 -8.68 -29.47 30.66
N LEU A 87 -9.42 -29.52 29.54
CA LEU A 87 -9.49 -28.38 28.58
C LEU A 87 -10.86 -27.67 28.55
N ILE A 88 -11.49 -27.51 29.72
CA ILE A 88 -12.75 -26.76 29.85
C ILE A 88 -12.47 -25.26 29.60
N GLY A 89 -13.16 -24.65 28.64
CA GLY A 89 -13.10 -23.20 28.38
C GLY A 89 -12.24 -22.76 27.19
N ILE A 90 -11.64 -23.68 26.43
CA ILE A 90 -10.87 -23.31 25.23
C ILE A 90 -11.79 -23.32 24.00
N PRO A 91 -11.95 -22.19 23.27
CA PRO A 91 -12.72 -22.16 22.04
C PRO A 91 -12.02 -23.00 20.95
N ILE A 92 -12.76 -23.94 20.36
CA ILE A 92 -12.32 -24.74 19.23
C ILE A 92 -12.74 -24.03 17.93
N TYR A 93 -11.82 -23.88 16.99
CA TYR A 93 -12.11 -23.29 15.68
C TYR A 93 -12.25 -24.43 14.66
N ARG A 94 -13.36 -24.46 13.90
CA ARG A 94 -13.57 -25.42 12.81
C ARG A 94 -13.41 -24.72 11.46
N PHE A 95 -12.64 -25.33 10.56
CA PHE A 95 -12.60 -24.89 9.16
C PHE A 95 -13.80 -25.48 8.40
N ASP A 96 -14.85 -24.68 8.22
CA ASP A 96 -15.90 -25.04 7.26
C ASP A 96 -15.42 -24.73 5.84
N LYS A 97 -14.90 -25.75 5.17
CA LYS A 97 -14.45 -25.67 3.78
C LYS A 97 -15.56 -25.21 2.83
N LYS A 98 -16.82 -25.62 3.05
CA LYS A 98 -17.95 -25.26 2.19
C LYS A 98 -18.35 -23.80 2.39
N SER A 99 -18.47 -23.34 3.65
CA SER A 99 -18.71 -21.91 3.96
C SER A 99 -17.56 -21.03 3.44
N SER A 100 -16.30 -21.45 3.64
CA SER A 100 -15.12 -20.72 3.15
C SER A 100 -15.10 -20.63 1.62
N GLN A 101 -15.38 -21.73 0.91
CA GLN A 101 -15.50 -21.73 -0.56
C GLN A 101 -16.67 -20.87 -1.04
N LYS A 102 -17.84 -20.94 -0.39
CA LYS A 102 -19.01 -20.12 -0.72
C LYS A 102 -18.73 -18.62 -0.50
N LYS A 103 -18.10 -18.25 0.63
CA LYS A 103 -17.65 -16.88 0.93
C LYS A 103 -16.61 -16.40 -0.07
N ALA A 104 -15.66 -17.25 -0.48
CA ALA A 104 -14.68 -16.91 -1.50
C ALA A 104 -15.35 -16.70 -2.88
N LEU A 105 -16.36 -17.50 -3.22
CA LEU A 105 -17.12 -17.35 -4.47
C LEU A 105 -17.97 -16.07 -4.45
N LEU A 106 -18.69 -15.80 -3.35
CA LEU A 106 -19.45 -14.58 -3.13
C LEU A 106 -18.53 -13.36 -3.20
N SER A 107 -17.37 -13.38 -2.54
CA SER A 107 -16.38 -12.32 -2.61
C SER A 107 -15.86 -12.09 -4.03
N LYS A 108 -15.66 -13.14 -4.83
CA LYS A 108 -15.30 -13.01 -6.25
C LYS A 108 -16.43 -12.41 -7.08
N GLN A 109 -17.68 -12.79 -6.84
CA GLN A 109 -18.84 -12.21 -7.52
C GLN A 109 -19.02 -10.73 -7.16
N GLU A 110 -18.93 -10.38 -5.87
CA GLU A 110 -18.96 -9.00 -5.37
C GLU A 110 -17.79 -8.17 -5.90
N ALA A 111 -16.59 -8.75 -5.98
CA ALA A 111 -15.44 -8.08 -6.58
C ALA A 111 -15.68 -7.82 -8.07
N LYS A 112 -16.21 -8.79 -8.81
CA LYS A 112 -16.56 -8.65 -10.23
C LYS A 112 -17.69 -7.64 -10.45
N GLN A 113 -18.69 -7.61 -9.58
CA GLN A 113 -19.75 -6.59 -9.61
C GLN A 113 -19.21 -5.20 -9.30
N ARG A 114 -18.35 -5.06 -8.27
CA ARG A 114 -17.67 -3.80 -7.96
C ARG A 114 -16.79 -3.34 -9.11
N GLN A 115 -16.06 -4.26 -9.74
CA GLN A 115 -15.26 -4.00 -10.93
C GLN A 115 -16.17 -3.52 -12.06
N ASN A 116 -17.22 -4.25 -12.44
CA ASN A 116 -18.15 -3.82 -13.49
C ASN A 116 -18.81 -2.46 -13.20
N HIS A 117 -19.24 -2.23 -11.96
CA HIS A 117 -19.77 -0.94 -11.55
C HIS A 117 -18.71 0.16 -11.65
N PHE A 118 -17.47 -0.14 -11.26
CA PHE A 118 -16.33 0.76 -11.44
C PHE A 118 -16.13 1.06 -12.93
N LEU A 119 -16.11 0.03 -13.78
CA LEU A 119 -15.83 0.13 -15.20
C LEU A 119 -16.89 0.95 -15.96
N ASN A 120 -18.15 0.86 -15.53
CA ASN A 120 -19.26 1.50 -16.24
C ASN A 120 -19.51 2.97 -15.87
N SER A 121 -18.64 3.62 -15.08
CA SER A 121 -18.93 4.96 -14.54
C SER A 121 -17.71 5.86 -14.32
N TRP A 122 -16.65 5.65 -15.09
CA TRP A 122 -15.62 6.68 -15.25
C TRP A 122 -16.08 7.77 -16.21
N GLU A 123 -15.55 8.97 -16.02
CA GLU A 123 -15.86 10.15 -16.81
C GLU A 123 -14.53 10.85 -17.11
N PRO A 124 -13.73 10.35 -18.08
CA PRO A 124 -12.44 10.95 -18.39
C PRO A 124 -12.63 12.42 -18.74
N LYS A 125 -11.97 13.29 -17.99
CA LYS A 125 -11.94 14.73 -18.29
C LYS A 125 -10.72 15.03 -19.15
N SER A 126 -10.87 15.96 -20.08
CA SER A 126 -9.71 16.52 -20.80
C SER A 126 -8.74 17.14 -19.81
N LEU A 127 -7.44 17.00 -20.06
CA LEU A 127 -6.44 17.69 -19.27
C LEU A 127 -6.56 19.19 -19.47
N ASN A 128 -6.79 19.92 -18.37
CA ASN A 128 -6.68 21.36 -18.32
C ASN A 128 -5.33 21.72 -17.70
N ILE A 129 -4.38 22.16 -18.53
CA ILE A 129 -3.11 22.72 -18.04
C ILE A 129 -3.44 24.05 -17.35
N ILE A 130 -3.05 24.18 -16.09
CA ILE A 130 -3.33 25.38 -15.30
C ILE A 130 -2.65 26.58 -15.97
N GLU A 131 -3.33 27.71 -16.09
CA GLU A 131 -2.75 28.97 -16.55
C GLU A 131 -2.18 29.73 -15.35
N SER A 132 -0.86 29.67 -15.17
CA SER A 132 -0.14 30.33 -14.07
C SER A 132 1.33 30.48 -14.44
N ASN A 133 2.07 31.32 -13.72
CA ASN A 133 3.53 31.46 -13.89
C ASN A 133 4.32 30.46 -13.03
N ASN A 134 3.65 29.49 -12.41
CA ASN A 134 4.29 28.51 -11.54
C ASN A 134 5.15 27.54 -12.35
N GLN A 135 6.39 27.34 -11.91
CA GLN A 135 7.35 26.47 -12.59
C GLN A 135 7.46 25.07 -11.96
N ILE A 136 6.84 24.86 -10.79
CA ILE A 136 6.77 23.56 -10.13
C ILE A 136 5.35 23.01 -10.24
N ALA A 137 5.23 21.73 -10.59
CA ALA A 137 3.99 20.97 -10.46
C ALA A 137 4.12 19.92 -9.36
N ILE A 138 3.07 19.78 -8.55
CA ILE A 138 2.88 18.65 -7.64
C ILE A 138 1.73 17.81 -8.18
N ILE A 139 1.97 16.52 -8.35
CA ILE A 139 0.95 15.55 -8.79
C ILE A 139 0.74 14.56 -7.65
N SER A 140 -0.46 14.53 -7.09
CA SER A 140 -0.80 13.66 -5.97
C SER A 140 -1.93 12.69 -6.31
N SER A 141 -2.12 11.66 -5.47
CA SER A 141 -3.28 10.79 -5.56
C SER A 141 -4.53 11.46 -4.99
N CYS A 142 -5.71 11.09 -5.50
CA CYS A 142 -6.96 11.51 -4.87
C CYS A 142 -7.13 10.90 -3.46
N SER A 143 -7.88 11.59 -2.60
CA SER A 143 -8.18 11.09 -1.25
C SER A 143 -9.40 10.18 -1.23
N LEU A 144 -9.39 9.18 -0.36
CA LEU A 144 -10.60 8.41 -0.03
C LEU A 144 -11.66 9.33 0.56
N SER A 145 -11.26 10.13 1.55
CA SER A 145 -12.15 11.06 2.25
C SER A 145 -12.44 12.29 1.39
N LYS A 146 -13.73 12.58 1.25
CA LYS A 146 -14.24 13.71 0.45
C LYS A 146 -15.35 14.41 1.23
N ILE A 147 -15.55 15.70 0.94
CA ILE A 147 -16.70 16.43 1.46
C ILE A 147 -17.97 15.92 0.78
N GLU A 148 -19.03 15.72 1.56
CA GLU A 148 -20.36 15.44 1.02
C GLU A 148 -20.99 16.73 0.51
N THR A 149 -21.35 16.73 -0.77
CA THR A 149 -22.02 17.83 -1.45
C THR A 149 -22.88 17.26 -2.58
N SER A 150 -23.84 18.03 -3.08
CA SER A 150 -24.62 17.68 -4.28
C SER A 150 -24.18 18.46 -5.52
N ALA A 151 -23.43 19.55 -5.33
CA ALA A 151 -22.98 20.42 -6.40
C ALA A 151 -21.51 20.15 -6.77
N PRO A 152 -21.11 20.37 -8.04
CA PRO A 152 -19.71 20.39 -8.42
C PRO A 152 -18.91 21.38 -7.56
N ILE A 153 -17.74 20.96 -7.09
CA ILE A 153 -16.81 21.79 -6.32
C ILE A 153 -15.39 21.59 -6.87
N LYS A 154 -14.48 22.52 -6.59
CA LYS A 154 -13.08 22.38 -7.01
C LYS A 154 -12.49 21.11 -6.42
N ALA A 155 -11.68 20.39 -7.21
CA ALA A 155 -11.02 19.17 -6.76
C ALA A 155 -10.20 19.39 -5.47
N SER A 156 -9.49 20.50 -5.36
CA SER A 156 -8.74 20.91 -4.15
C SER A 156 -9.61 21.08 -2.90
N GLN A 157 -10.89 21.40 -3.08
CA GLN A 157 -11.86 21.57 -2.00
C GLN A 157 -12.58 20.26 -1.68
N LEU A 158 -12.89 19.45 -2.69
CA LEU A 158 -13.58 18.17 -2.52
C LEU A 158 -12.78 17.20 -1.64
N TYR A 159 -11.50 16.99 -1.96
CA TYR A 159 -10.67 16.02 -1.25
C TYR A 159 -10.22 16.56 0.11
N ILE A 160 -10.34 15.73 1.13
CA ILE A 160 -9.94 16.04 2.51
C ILE A 160 -8.99 14.97 3.04
N GLY A 161 -8.29 15.28 4.11
CA GLY A 161 -7.31 14.39 4.75
C GLY A 161 -5.99 15.11 4.98
N ARG A 162 -5.09 14.45 5.70
CA ARG A 162 -3.86 15.09 6.19
C ARG A 162 -2.96 15.60 5.04
N GLU A 163 -2.79 14.80 3.99
CA GLU A 163 -2.02 15.20 2.80
C GLU A 163 -2.59 16.46 2.11
N PHE A 164 -3.91 16.49 1.89
CA PHE A 164 -4.59 17.64 1.29
C PHE A 164 -4.55 18.87 2.20
N ASN A 165 -4.61 18.70 3.52
CA ASN A 165 -4.46 19.80 4.47
C ASN A 165 -3.04 20.38 4.43
N ILE A 166 -2.01 19.55 4.26
CA ILE A 166 -0.63 20.03 4.06
C ILE A 166 -0.52 20.81 2.75
N LEU A 167 -1.05 20.27 1.64
CA LEU A 167 -1.07 20.94 0.34
C LEU A 167 -1.75 22.32 0.40
N LYS A 168 -2.91 22.41 1.07
CA LYS A 168 -3.62 23.68 1.27
C LYS A 168 -2.77 24.71 2.00
N ARG A 169 -2.08 24.32 3.08
CA ARG A 169 -1.16 25.21 3.80
C ARG A 169 0.04 25.62 2.94
N LEU A 170 0.62 24.68 2.21
CA LEU A 170 1.76 24.97 1.33
C LEU A 170 1.40 25.97 0.24
N LYS A 171 0.22 25.83 -0.36
CA LYS A 171 -0.25 26.73 -1.43
C LYS A 171 -0.52 28.17 -0.95
N LEU A 172 -0.54 28.43 0.37
CA LEU A 172 -0.62 29.79 0.91
C LEU A 172 0.71 30.56 0.82
N ASN A 173 1.84 29.83 0.88
CA ASN A 173 3.17 30.44 1.01
C ASN A 173 4.11 30.11 -0.15
N HIS A 174 3.71 29.21 -1.05
CA HIS A 174 4.57 28.68 -2.11
C HIS A 174 3.84 28.61 -3.45
N ASN A 175 4.62 28.76 -4.52
CA ASN A 175 4.11 28.86 -5.88
C ASN A 175 4.29 27.53 -6.63
N PHE A 176 3.24 26.73 -6.66
CA PHE A 176 3.18 25.51 -7.44
C PHE A 176 1.78 25.24 -7.97
N ASP A 177 1.73 24.53 -9.10
CA ASP A 177 0.51 23.98 -9.64
C ASP A 177 0.26 22.59 -9.05
N HIS A 178 -1.00 22.27 -8.79
CA HIS A 178 -1.38 20.98 -8.21
C HIS A 178 -2.32 20.24 -9.15
N TYR A 179 -1.94 19.01 -9.49
CA TYR A 179 -2.74 18.05 -10.24
C TYR A 179 -3.03 16.81 -9.39
N ILE A 180 -4.14 16.15 -9.68
CA ILE A 180 -4.66 15.04 -8.90
C ILE A 180 -4.97 13.88 -9.84
N ILE A 181 -4.43 12.71 -9.54
CA ILE A 181 -4.86 11.47 -10.19
C ILE A 181 -6.14 10.99 -9.51
N SER A 182 -7.26 11.18 -10.19
CA SER A 182 -8.61 10.76 -9.80
C SER A 182 -8.96 9.39 -10.38
N ALA A 183 -9.49 8.51 -9.54
CA ALA A 183 -10.02 7.21 -9.96
C ALA A 183 -11.30 7.31 -10.84
N LYS A 184 -11.94 8.48 -10.93
CA LYS A 184 -13.12 8.72 -11.78
C LYS A 184 -12.78 9.54 -13.03
N TYR A 185 -11.96 10.58 -12.86
CA TYR A 185 -11.76 11.60 -13.89
C TYR A 185 -10.39 11.54 -14.59
N GLY A 186 -9.49 10.65 -14.15
CA GLY A 186 -8.11 10.61 -14.66
C GLY A 186 -7.23 11.67 -14.02
N LEU A 187 -6.29 12.23 -14.77
CA LEU A 187 -5.42 13.31 -14.29
C LEU A 187 -6.10 14.67 -14.48
N ILE A 188 -6.43 15.34 -13.38
CA ILE A 188 -7.17 16.61 -13.37
C ILE A 188 -6.40 17.71 -12.63
N SER A 189 -6.67 18.97 -12.99
CA SER A 189 -6.23 20.13 -12.21
C SER A 189 -6.92 20.17 -10.84
N SER A 190 -6.21 20.67 -9.83
CA SER A 190 -6.77 20.95 -8.50
C SER A 190 -7.87 22.03 -8.50
N GLU A 191 -7.95 22.84 -9.55
CA GLU A 191 -8.97 23.89 -9.71
C GLU A 191 -10.20 23.41 -10.51
N GLU A 192 -10.15 22.19 -11.06
CA GLU A 192 -11.23 21.60 -11.85
C GLU A 192 -12.50 21.40 -11.01
N LEU A 193 -13.65 21.86 -11.52
CA LEU A 193 -14.95 21.57 -10.90
C LEU A 193 -15.36 20.12 -11.19
N ILE A 194 -15.54 19.33 -10.13
CA ILE A 194 -15.90 17.93 -10.21
C ILE A 194 -17.08 17.59 -9.29
N ASN A 195 -17.91 16.65 -9.73
CA ASN A 195 -18.94 16.07 -8.88
C ASN A 195 -18.33 15.14 -7.84
N PRO A 196 -18.87 15.10 -6.61
CA PRO A 196 -18.47 14.14 -5.60
C PRO A 196 -18.71 12.71 -6.06
N TYR A 197 -17.83 11.81 -5.65
CA TYR A 197 -17.87 10.41 -6.06
C TYR A 197 -17.15 9.51 -5.06
N ASP A 198 -17.59 8.26 -4.96
CA ASP A 198 -16.94 7.25 -4.13
C ASP A 198 -16.26 6.19 -5.00
N LYS A 199 -15.08 6.53 -5.53
CA LYS A 199 -14.22 5.61 -6.29
C LYS A 199 -12.79 5.74 -5.83
N THR A 200 -12.10 4.60 -5.80
CA THR A 200 -10.69 4.50 -5.46
C THR A 200 -10.04 3.37 -6.24
N PHE A 201 -8.75 3.51 -6.54
CA PHE A 201 -7.97 2.39 -7.08
C PHE A 201 -7.69 1.29 -6.04
N LEU A 202 -7.88 1.58 -4.75
CA LEU A 202 -7.45 0.69 -3.66
C LEU A 202 -8.04 -0.72 -3.70
N ASP A 203 -9.25 -0.86 -4.25
CA ASP A 203 -9.99 -2.11 -4.32
C ASP A 203 -9.83 -2.84 -5.65
N LEU A 204 -9.02 -2.30 -6.57
CA LEU A 204 -8.85 -2.83 -7.92
C LEU A 204 -7.64 -3.74 -8.04
N THR A 205 -7.74 -4.72 -8.95
CA THR A 205 -6.59 -5.56 -9.28
C THR A 205 -5.58 -4.78 -10.12
N LEU A 206 -4.37 -5.33 -10.25
CA LEU A 206 -3.31 -4.69 -11.02
C LEU A 206 -3.67 -4.53 -12.49
N HIS A 207 -4.29 -5.57 -13.06
CA HIS A 207 -4.77 -5.57 -14.42
C HIS A 207 -5.85 -4.50 -14.64
N ASP A 208 -6.76 -4.36 -13.68
CA ASP A 208 -7.84 -3.36 -13.75
C ASP A 208 -7.30 -1.95 -13.69
N ILE A 209 -6.37 -1.67 -12.76
CA ILE A 209 -5.72 -0.36 -12.67
C ILE A 209 -5.06 -0.01 -14.01
N GLU A 210 -4.32 -0.94 -14.63
CA GLU A 210 -3.69 -0.69 -15.93
C GLU A 210 -4.71 -0.38 -17.02
N ALA A 211 -5.77 -1.18 -17.15
CA ALA A 211 -6.82 -0.99 -18.15
C ALA A 211 -7.56 0.35 -17.96
N ILE A 212 -8.01 0.63 -16.74
CA ILE A 212 -8.70 1.88 -16.40
C ILE A 212 -7.79 3.09 -16.63
N SER A 213 -6.51 2.98 -16.31
CA SER A 213 -5.58 4.11 -16.45
C SER A 213 -5.36 4.50 -17.91
N SER A 214 -5.42 3.54 -18.83
CA SER A 214 -5.44 3.80 -20.28
C SER A 214 -6.71 4.53 -20.70
N GLU A 215 -7.89 4.07 -20.26
CA GLU A 215 -9.17 4.73 -20.58
C GLU A 215 -9.23 6.16 -20.02
N LEU A 216 -8.69 6.36 -18.83
CA LEU A 216 -8.57 7.67 -18.17
C LEU A 216 -7.42 8.54 -18.71
N LYS A 217 -6.63 8.03 -19.67
CA LYS A 217 -5.52 8.71 -20.32
C LYS A 217 -4.50 9.32 -19.34
N ILE A 218 -4.29 8.67 -18.19
CA ILE A 218 -3.48 9.22 -17.10
C ILE A 218 -2.03 9.43 -17.54
N ARG A 219 -1.47 8.46 -18.27
CA ARG A 219 -0.09 8.50 -18.73
C ARG A 219 0.09 9.58 -19.80
N GLU A 220 -0.80 9.63 -20.78
CA GLU A 220 -0.79 10.61 -21.86
C GLU A 220 -0.92 12.03 -21.31
N HIS A 221 -1.83 12.26 -20.35
CA HIS A 221 -1.97 13.56 -19.70
C HIS A 221 -0.73 13.92 -18.89
N LEU A 222 -0.08 12.97 -18.20
CA LEU A 222 1.17 13.25 -17.50
C LEU A 222 2.28 13.68 -18.49
N GLU A 223 2.39 13.01 -19.64
CA GLU A 223 3.35 13.38 -20.68
C GLU A 223 3.05 14.76 -21.27
N LEU A 224 1.78 15.15 -21.43
CA LEU A 224 1.41 16.51 -21.83
C LEU A 224 1.84 17.55 -20.80
N ILE A 225 1.71 17.26 -19.49
CA ILE A 225 2.19 18.15 -18.43
C ILE A 225 3.72 18.31 -18.52
N ILE A 226 4.46 17.21 -18.65
CA ILE A 226 5.93 17.21 -18.74
C ILE A 226 6.39 17.98 -19.97
N ASN A 227 5.76 17.75 -21.11
CA ASN A 227 6.17 18.31 -22.40
C ASN A 227 5.58 19.69 -22.69
N SER A 228 4.77 20.25 -21.78
CA SER A 228 4.15 21.57 -21.93
C SER A 228 5.17 22.72 -22.00
N GLY A 229 6.42 22.48 -21.61
CA GLY A 229 7.48 23.51 -21.49
C GLY A 229 7.31 24.46 -20.30
N LYS A 230 6.14 24.42 -19.65
CA LYS A 230 5.76 25.28 -18.52
C LYS A 230 6.57 24.95 -17.26
N TYR A 231 6.58 23.67 -16.89
CA TYR A 231 7.22 23.24 -15.65
C TYR A 231 8.72 23.03 -15.84
N LYS A 232 9.47 23.38 -14.80
CA LYS A 232 10.91 23.11 -14.69
C LYS A 232 11.19 21.99 -13.70
N MET A 233 10.19 21.56 -12.94
CA MET A 233 10.31 20.47 -11.97
C MET A 233 8.94 19.90 -11.62
N ILE A 234 8.87 18.59 -11.43
CA ILE A 234 7.63 17.89 -11.02
C ILE A 234 7.88 17.02 -9.80
N PHE A 235 7.00 17.12 -8.81
CA PHE A 235 6.91 16.18 -7.69
C PHE A 235 5.77 15.19 -7.91
N LEU A 236 6.08 13.89 -7.94
CA LEU A 236 5.10 12.81 -8.01
C LEU A 236 4.90 12.20 -6.61
N ILE A 237 3.84 12.64 -5.94
CA ILE A 237 3.47 12.23 -4.58
C ILE A 237 2.36 11.18 -4.64
N LEU A 238 2.74 9.97 -5.07
CA LEU A 238 1.79 8.88 -5.30
C LEU A 238 2.04 7.68 -4.39
N GLY A 239 0.98 7.07 -3.88
CA GLY A 239 1.06 5.73 -3.29
C GLY A 239 1.32 4.65 -4.35
N ASN A 240 1.74 3.44 -3.94
CA ASN A 240 2.09 2.36 -4.89
C ASN A 240 1.00 2.06 -5.90
N GLN A 241 -0.26 2.03 -5.44
CA GLN A 241 -1.37 1.72 -6.33
C GLN A 241 -1.53 2.79 -7.42
N TYR A 242 -1.33 4.05 -7.06
CA TYR A 242 -1.36 5.17 -8.01
C TYR A 242 -0.11 5.21 -8.90
N MET A 243 1.07 4.80 -8.43
CA MET A 243 2.27 4.68 -9.28
C MET A 243 2.04 3.73 -10.46
N ARG A 244 1.20 2.71 -10.30
CA ARG A 244 0.85 1.78 -11.39
C ARG A 244 0.01 2.43 -12.49
N THR A 245 -0.75 3.47 -12.16
CA THR A 245 -1.56 4.22 -13.16
C THR A 245 -0.70 4.92 -14.21
N LEU A 246 0.59 5.10 -13.92
CA LEU A 246 1.56 5.70 -14.84
C LEU A 246 2.11 4.73 -15.89
N GLN A 247 1.69 3.46 -15.86
CA GLN A 247 2.01 2.44 -16.88
C GLN A 247 3.51 2.33 -17.20
N LEU A 248 4.32 2.18 -16.15
CA LEU A 248 5.80 2.28 -16.17
C LEU A 248 6.55 1.15 -16.92
N LYS A 249 5.83 0.33 -17.69
CA LYS A 249 6.44 -0.61 -18.64
C LYS A 249 7.27 0.14 -19.69
N LYS A 250 6.84 1.35 -20.06
CA LYS A 250 7.59 2.29 -20.89
C LYS A 250 8.31 3.32 -20.00
N PRO A 251 9.58 3.67 -20.27
CA PRO A 251 10.27 4.72 -19.55
C PRO A 251 9.53 6.05 -19.70
N LEU A 252 9.66 6.93 -18.71
CA LEU A 252 9.14 8.29 -18.78
C LEU A 252 10.29 9.17 -19.26
N LEU A 253 10.13 9.76 -20.44
CA LEU A 253 11.11 10.70 -20.99
C LEU A 253 10.80 12.09 -20.43
N SER A 254 11.82 12.76 -19.92
CA SER A 254 11.68 14.08 -19.33
C SER A 254 13.02 14.79 -19.35
N ASP A 255 13.05 16.00 -19.91
CA ASP A 255 14.21 16.90 -19.82
C ASP A 255 14.24 17.68 -18.51
N ILE A 256 13.15 17.61 -17.74
CA ILE A 256 13.01 18.26 -16.44
C ILE A 256 13.11 17.24 -15.29
N PRO A 257 13.62 17.66 -14.12
CA PRO A 257 13.61 16.86 -12.91
C PRO A 257 12.21 16.39 -12.49
N ILE A 258 12.05 15.07 -12.36
CA ILE A 258 10.86 14.44 -11.76
C ILE A 258 11.28 13.74 -10.47
N ILE A 259 10.75 14.20 -9.35
CA ILE A 259 11.06 13.67 -8.02
C ILE A 259 9.93 12.77 -7.54
N THR A 260 10.28 11.57 -7.09
CA THR A 260 9.34 10.70 -6.38
C THR A 260 10.00 10.08 -5.15
N PHE A 261 9.19 9.76 -4.15
CA PHE A 261 9.66 9.12 -2.92
C PHE A 261 9.17 7.68 -2.84
N LEU A 262 10.09 6.74 -2.61
CA LEU A 262 9.81 5.30 -2.50
C LEU A 262 9.95 4.86 -1.05
N LEU A 263 8.85 4.43 -0.42
CA LEU A 263 8.88 3.93 0.96
C LEU A 263 9.45 2.49 0.98
N ASP A 264 10.34 2.18 1.94
CA ASP A 264 11.10 0.92 2.03
C ASP A 264 10.32 -0.37 1.78
N LYS A 265 9.10 -0.50 2.33
CA LYS A 265 8.23 -1.69 2.15
C LYS A 265 7.80 -1.95 0.70
N ASN A 266 8.11 -1.01 -0.20
CA ASN A 266 7.69 -0.99 -1.60
C ASN A 266 8.88 -0.99 -2.58
N SER A 267 10.11 -0.97 -2.05
CA SER A 267 11.34 -0.75 -2.82
C SER A 267 11.78 -1.94 -3.70
N GLU A 268 11.13 -3.10 -3.55
CA GLU A 268 11.37 -4.31 -4.36
C GLU A 268 10.45 -4.43 -5.58
N THR A 269 9.51 -3.49 -5.80
CA THR A 269 8.49 -3.63 -6.84
C THR A 269 8.86 -2.93 -8.16
N HIS A 270 8.38 -3.49 -9.28
CA HIS A 270 8.54 -3.03 -10.67
C HIS A 270 7.92 -1.63 -10.98
N GLN A 271 7.94 -0.70 -10.03
CA GLN A 271 7.30 0.62 -10.06
C GLN A 271 8.32 1.75 -9.90
N ILE A 272 9.55 1.52 -10.37
CA ILE A 272 10.59 2.55 -10.41
C ILE A 272 10.42 3.31 -11.71
N LEU A 273 10.28 4.63 -11.62
CA LEU A 273 10.29 5.48 -12.81
C LEU A 273 11.69 5.42 -13.45
N LYS A 274 11.74 5.18 -14.76
CA LYS A 274 13.00 5.13 -15.52
C LYS A 274 13.09 6.37 -16.40
N GLY A 275 14.25 7.04 -16.35
CA GLY A 275 14.57 8.23 -17.15
C GLY A 275 15.79 8.95 -16.56
N GLU A 276 16.46 9.77 -17.36
CA GLU A 276 17.72 10.44 -16.95
C GLU A 276 17.49 11.50 -15.86
N ASN A 277 16.41 12.28 -15.97
CA ASN A 277 16.06 13.33 -15.01
C ASN A 277 15.06 12.86 -13.94
N ILE A 278 15.05 11.56 -13.63
CA ILE A 278 14.11 10.99 -12.67
C ILE A 278 14.82 10.60 -11.38
N TYR A 279 14.38 11.19 -10.28
CA TYR A 279 14.93 10.98 -8.94
C TYR A 279 13.98 10.12 -8.11
N ASN A 280 14.28 8.83 -8.04
CA ASN A 280 13.57 7.88 -7.19
C ASN A 280 14.22 7.84 -5.79
N LEU A 281 13.76 8.69 -4.88
CA LEU A 281 14.34 8.86 -3.55
C LEU A 281 13.78 7.80 -2.59
N LYS A 282 14.60 6.80 -2.26
CA LYS A 282 14.24 5.76 -1.27
C LYS A 282 14.20 6.36 0.13
N LEU A 283 13.15 6.06 0.87
CA LEU A 283 12.88 6.55 2.21
C LEU A 283 12.81 5.40 3.20
N ASP A 284 13.74 5.43 4.16
CA ASP A 284 13.61 4.65 5.39
C ASP A 284 12.44 5.19 6.19
N THR A 285 11.30 4.50 6.09
CA THR A 285 10.05 5.00 6.64
C THR A 285 10.13 5.15 8.16
N ALA A 286 10.82 4.24 8.86
CA ALA A 286 10.97 4.32 10.31
C ALA A 286 11.88 5.48 10.70
N LYS A 287 13.02 5.64 10.03
CA LYS A 287 13.94 6.75 10.25
C LYS A 287 13.31 8.10 9.93
N MET A 288 12.58 8.19 8.81
CA MET A 288 11.94 9.42 8.35
C MET A 288 10.78 9.83 9.26
N ILE A 289 9.91 8.90 9.70
CA ILE A 289 8.86 9.24 10.68
C ILE A 289 9.47 9.75 11.99
N LYS A 290 10.57 9.14 12.48
CA LYS A 290 11.27 9.63 13.68
C LYS A 290 11.89 11.02 13.48
N ARG A 291 12.31 11.35 12.25
CA ARG A 291 12.89 12.66 11.93
C ARG A 291 11.82 13.74 11.72
N PHE A 292 10.70 13.36 11.13
CA PHE A 292 9.59 14.21 10.78
C PHE A 292 8.39 13.88 11.70
N GLU A 293 8.57 14.08 13.01
CA GLU A 293 7.72 13.55 14.10
C GLU A 293 6.22 13.90 13.98
N ASN A 294 5.88 14.92 13.18
CA ASN A 294 4.51 15.36 12.93
C ASN A 294 3.78 14.57 11.82
N TYR A 295 4.47 13.68 11.10
CA TYR A 295 3.91 12.99 9.95
C TYR A 295 3.93 11.46 10.13
N GLY A 296 2.84 10.83 9.75
CA GLY A 296 2.73 9.37 9.69
C GLY A 296 3.17 8.82 8.35
N ALA A 297 3.15 7.50 8.19
CA ALA A 297 3.54 6.84 6.94
C ALA A 297 2.69 7.26 5.72
N ILE A 298 1.43 7.65 5.95
CA ILE A 298 0.47 8.03 4.89
C ILE A 298 0.86 9.38 4.30
N ASP A 299 1.18 10.35 5.15
CA ASP A 299 1.41 11.75 4.80
C ASP A 299 2.90 12.12 4.75
N LEU A 300 3.80 11.18 5.04
CA LEU A 300 5.25 11.40 5.12
C LEU A 300 5.82 12.08 3.88
N LYS A 301 5.41 11.66 2.68
CA LYS A 301 5.92 12.24 1.42
C LYS A 301 5.59 13.73 1.32
N MET A 302 4.35 14.08 1.65
CA MET A 302 3.91 15.47 1.63
C MET A 302 4.53 16.27 2.78
N GLY A 303 4.74 15.65 3.94
CA GLY A 303 5.48 16.28 5.04
C GLY A 303 6.93 16.59 4.68
N ILE A 304 7.60 15.70 3.96
CA ILE A 304 8.96 15.96 3.43
C ILE A 304 8.94 17.15 2.48
N ILE A 305 7.97 17.22 1.56
CA ILE A 305 7.79 18.38 0.68
C ILE A 305 7.57 19.64 1.51
N GLU A 306 6.72 19.59 2.52
CA GLU A 306 6.49 20.76 3.36
C GLU A 306 7.76 21.26 4.03
N GLN A 307 8.59 20.36 4.52
CA GLN A 307 9.86 20.72 5.14
C GLN A 307 10.88 21.18 4.10
N LEU A 308 10.90 20.64 2.89
CA LEU A 308 11.77 21.11 1.81
C LEU A 308 11.49 22.57 1.46
N PHE A 309 10.22 22.90 1.23
CA PHE A 309 9.79 24.26 0.87
C PHE A 309 10.00 25.28 2.02
N LYS A 310 10.08 24.82 3.27
CA LYS A 310 10.49 25.66 4.42
C LYS A 310 11.98 25.99 4.45
N HIS A 311 12.83 25.18 3.83
CA HIS A 311 14.28 25.32 3.91
C HIS A 311 14.92 25.82 2.62
N TYR A 312 14.23 25.68 1.49
CA TYR A 312 14.72 26.01 0.16
C TYR A 312 13.63 26.74 -0.61
N ASP A 313 14.01 27.81 -1.30
CA ASP A 313 13.11 28.46 -2.25
C ASP A 313 12.92 27.59 -3.52
N GLU A 314 11.86 27.85 -4.27
CA GLU A 314 11.51 27.07 -5.45
C GLU A 314 12.60 27.12 -6.55
N GLN A 315 13.31 28.25 -6.67
CA GLN A 315 14.36 28.41 -7.69
C GLN A 315 15.61 27.62 -7.35
N GLU A 316 15.96 27.50 -6.06
CA GLU A 316 17.04 26.66 -5.58
C GLU A 316 16.75 25.18 -5.86
N LEU A 317 15.52 24.73 -5.59
CA LEU A 317 15.08 23.36 -5.89
C LEU A 317 15.14 23.05 -7.39
N ILE A 318 14.71 23.99 -8.24
CA ILE A 318 14.75 23.84 -9.70
C ILE A 318 16.20 23.78 -10.21
N LYS A 319 17.07 24.69 -9.74
CA LYS A 319 18.47 24.78 -10.20
C LYS A 319 19.32 23.63 -9.69
N ASN A 320 19.05 23.11 -8.49
CA ASN A 320 19.81 22.01 -7.89
C ASN A 320 18.91 20.93 -7.26
N PRO A 321 18.24 20.09 -8.07
CA PRO A 321 17.34 19.04 -7.56
C PRO A 321 18.05 18.01 -6.65
N LYS A 322 19.37 17.88 -6.77
CA LYS A 322 20.18 16.96 -5.95
C LYS A 322 20.17 17.35 -4.47
N ILE A 323 19.91 18.62 -4.15
CA ILE A 323 19.83 19.11 -2.76
C ILE A 323 18.78 18.38 -1.93
N ILE A 324 17.75 17.82 -2.57
CA ILE A 324 16.70 17.04 -1.92
C ILE A 324 17.27 15.75 -1.33
N LYS A 325 18.20 15.09 -2.04
CA LYS A 325 18.87 13.89 -1.53
C LYS A 325 19.72 14.23 -0.31
N ASP A 326 20.44 15.34 -0.35
CA ASP A 326 21.26 15.81 0.76
C ASP A 326 20.39 16.18 1.97
N PHE A 327 19.26 16.86 1.71
CA PHE A 327 18.25 17.15 2.72
C PHE A 327 17.75 15.89 3.41
N LEU A 328 17.44 14.82 2.68
CA LEU A 328 16.99 13.54 3.25
C LEU A 328 18.10 12.82 4.04
N ASN A 329 19.36 13.00 3.67
CA ASN A 329 20.49 12.34 4.33
C ASN A 329 20.99 13.05 5.59
N LYS A 330 20.68 14.33 5.79
CA LYS A 330 21.04 15.07 7.02
C LYS A 330 20.55 14.32 8.27
N GLU A 331 21.45 14.06 9.21
CA GLU A 331 21.15 13.30 10.44
C GLU A 331 20.43 14.13 11.52
N LYS A 332 20.52 15.46 11.45
CA LYS A 332 19.91 16.33 12.47
C LYS A 332 18.38 16.24 12.42
N LYS A 333 17.76 16.06 13.59
CA LYS A 333 16.33 16.28 13.78
C LYS A 333 15.99 17.69 13.30
N MET A 334 14.94 17.80 12.49
CA MET A 334 14.38 19.11 12.17
C MET A 334 13.49 19.47 13.35
N ASN A 335 14.06 20.25 14.28
CA ASN A 335 13.27 20.79 15.37
C ASN A 335 12.13 21.59 14.74
N SER A 336 10.90 21.32 15.17
CA SER A 336 9.72 22.11 14.83
C SER A 336 9.82 23.48 15.49
N LEU A 337 10.73 24.34 15.00
CA LEU A 337 10.67 25.76 15.32
C LEU A 337 9.54 26.37 14.49
N PHE A 338 8.53 26.86 15.21
CA PHE A 338 7.38 27.66 14.77
C PHE A 338 6.30 26.93 13.97
N ILE A 339 5.31 26.42 14.72
CA ILE A 339 3.90 26.57 14.35
C ILE A 339 3.37 27.67 15.28
N ILE A 340 3.24 28.89 14.76
CA ILE A 340 2.36 29.92 15.32
C ILE A 340 1.13 29.97 14.41
#